data_AF-A0A1W9LII1-F1
#
_entry.id   AF-A0A1W9LII1-F1
#
_cell.length_a   1.000
_cell.length_b   1.000
_cell.length_c   1.000
_cell.angle_alpha   90.00
_cell.angle_beta   90.00
_cell.angle_gamma   90.00
#
_symmetry.space_group_name_H-M   'P 1'
#
loop_
_entity.id
_entity.type
_entity.pdbx_description
1 polymer ?
#
loop_
_entity_poly.entity_id
_entity_poly.type
_entity_poly.pdbx_seq_one_letter_code
_entity_poly.pdbx_strand_id
1 'polypeptide(L)'
;RSPIHGKISFIKKDGTKYLPANHPDACVKNVQNLIGIKNGQMSVLVKQIAGIIAQRCDLWVKLNQDVMQGEKIGIIHFGSQVDIYFPENIKLNVAVGDKVTAGITVIGKI
;
A
#
# COMPACT_ATOMS: atom_id res chain seq x y z
N ARG A 1 -1.34 5.34 3.37
CA ARG A 1 -1.14 5.56 4.83
C ARG A 1 -0.71 4.23 5.43
N SER A 2 0.04 4.23 6.53
CA SER A 2 0.47 3.00 7.20
C SER A 2 -0.73 2.27 7.80
N PRO A 3 -0.99 0.99 7.45
CA PRO A 3 -2.11 0.23 8.00
C PRO A 3 -1.84 -0.23 9.45
N ILE A 4 -0.58 -0.29 9.87
CA ILE A 4 -0.15 -0.66 11.23
C ILE A 4 0.94 0.31 11.71
N HIS A 5 1.20 0.33 13.01
CA HIS A 5 2.44 0.91 13.53
C HIS A 5 3.58 -0.12 13.37
N GLY A 6 4.81 0.36 13.20
CA GLY A 6 5.98 -0.52 13.12
C GLY A 6 7.17 0.14 12.44
N LYS A 7 8.16 -0.67 12.10
CA LYS A 7 9.36 -0.25 11.41
C LYS A 7 9.27 -0.60 9.92
N ILE A 8 9.70 0.32 9.06
CA ILE A 8 9.84 0.07 7.63
C ILE A 8 10.97 -0.95 7.41
N SER A 9 10.60 -2.18 7.06
CA SER A 9 11.54 -3.30 6.89
C SER A 9 11.91 -3.56 5.44
N PHE A 10 11.15 -3.00 4.48
CA PHE A 10 11.38 -3.20 3.05
C PHE A 10 10.88 -2.00 2.26
N ILE A 11 11.65 -1.59 1.25
CA ILE A 11 11.25 -0.60 0.25
C ILE A 11 11.73 -1.09 -1.11
N LYS A 12 10.85 -1.07 -2.11
CA LYS A 12 11.22 -1.22 -3.52
C LYS A 12 10.38 -0.31 -4.38
N LYS A 13 11.01 0.37 -5.33
CA LYS A 13 10.32 1.02 -6.45
C LYS A 13 10.47 0.14 -7.68
N ASP A 14 9.38 -0.12 -8.39
CA ASP A 14 9.34 -1.05 -9.51
C ASP A 14 8.43 -0.54 -10.63
N GLY A 15 8.47 -1.17 -11.79
CA GLY A 15 7.63 -0.86 -12.95
C GLY A 15 8.10 0.35 -13.76
N THR A 16 7.61 0.43 -15.00
CA THR A 16 8.01 1.46 -15.98
C THR A 16 6.84 1.97 -16.84
N LYS A 17 5.66 1.34 -16.73
CA LYS A 17 4.48 1.66 -17.54
C LYS A 17 3.43 2.45 -16.76
N TYR A 18 2.39 2.85 -17.47
CA TYR A 18 1.22 3.55 -16.95
C TYR A 18 -0.05 3.08 -17.68
N LEU A 19 -0.40 1.82 -17.49
CA LEU A 19 -1.60 1.20 -18.06
C LEU A 19 -2.86 1.60 -17.28
N PRO A 20 -4.05 1.61 -17.91
CA PRO A 20 -5.32 1.76 -17.21
C PRO A 20 -5.50 0.71 -16.11
N ALA A 21 -6.14 1.07 -14.99
CA ALA A 21 -6.27 0.18 -13.82
C ALA A 21 -7.03 -1.13 -14.11
N ASN A 22 -7.90 -1.15 -15.12
CA ASN A 22 -8.61 -2.36 -15.57
C ASN A 22 -7.79 -3.26 -16.51
N HIS A 23 -6.58 -2.84 -16.90
CA HIS A 23 -5.70 -3.67 -17.73
C HIS A 23 -5.07 -4.79 -16.88
N PRO A 24 -5.10 -6.06 -17.31
CA PRO A 24 -4.61 -7.19 -16.50
C PRO A 24 -3.17 -7.02 -15.98
N ASP A 25 -2.29 -6.47 -16.82
CA ASP A 25 -0.89 -6.24 -16.46
C ASP A 25 -0.61 -4.98 -15.63
N ALA A 26 -1.61 -4.13 -15.37
CA ALA A 26 -1.40 -2.84 -14.70
C ALA A 26 -0.78 -3.01 -13.32
N CYS A 27 -1.17 -4.05 -12.58
CA CYS A 27 -0.65 -4.31 -11.24
C CYS A 27 0.81 -4.78 -11.23
N VAL A 28 1.37 -5.23 -12.37
CA VAL A 28 2.76 -5.72 -12.46
C VAL A 28 3.66 -4.70 -13.16
N LYS A 29 3.20 -4.12 -14.26
CA LYS A 29 4.03 -3.30 -15.15
C LYS A 29 4.02 -1.81 -14.80
N ASN A 30 3.01 -1.33 -14.07
CA ASN A 30 2.94 0.08 -13.73
C ASN A 30 3.97 0.47 -12.68
N VAL A 31 4.41 1.72 -12.73
CA VAL A 31 5.25 2.30 -11.68
C VAL A 31 4.58 2.13 -10.31
N GLN A 32 5.33 1.60 -9.35
CA GLN A 32 4.79 1.22 -8.06
C GLN A 32 5.82 1.35 -6.94
N ASN A 33 5.31 1.62 -5.74
CA ASN A 33 6.07 1.54 -4.50
C ASN A 33 5.61 0.32 -3.71
N LEU A 34 6.55 -0.53 -3.29
CA LEU A 34 6.34 -1.61 -2.35
C LEU A 34 6.98 -1.21 -1.02
N ILE A 35 6.19 -1.25 0.06
CA ILE A 35 6.57 -0.78 1.39
C ILE A 35 6.22 -1.86 2.39
N GLY A 36 7.22 -2.54 2.94
CA GLY A 36 7.05 -3.50 4.01
C GLY A 36 7.13 -2.82 5.37
N ILE A 37 6.15 -3.08 6.22
CA ILE A 37 6.10 -2.59 7.60
C ILE A 37 6.03 -3.81 8.51
N LYS A 38 6.92 -3.88 9.50
CA LYS A 38 6.96 -4.96 10.46
C LYS A 38 6.90 -4.43 11.88
N ASN A 39 6.14 -5.10 12.72
CA ASN A 39 6.19 -4.92 14.17
C ASN A 39 6.43 -6.28 14.84
N GLY A 40 6.39 -6.32 16.18
CA GLY A 40 6.60 -7.55 16.94
C GLY A 40 5.53 -8.63 16.76
N GLN A 41 4.43 -8.34 16.07
CA GLN A 41 3.28 -9.24 15.92
C GLN A 41 3.07 -9.69 14.47
N MET A 42 3.27 -8.80 13.49
CA MET A 42 2.98 -9.10 12.08
C MET A 42 3.88 -8.31 11.13
N SER A 43 3.92 -8.78 9.88
CA SER A 43 4.50 -8.06 8.75
C SER A 43 3.42 -7.79 7.71
N VAL A 44 3.37 -6.58 7.18
CA VAL A 44 2.45 -6.19 6.11
C VAL A 44 3.22 -5.58 4.95
N LEU A 45 2.71 -5.77 3.74
CA LEU A 45 3.23 -5.14 2.53
C LEU A 45 2.17 -4.23 1.95
N VAL A 46 2.49 -2.95 1.79
CA VAL A 46 1.66 -1.99 1.06
C VAL A 46 2.26 -1.79 -0.31
N LYS A 47 1.45 -1.96 -1.35
CA LYS A 47 1.82 -1.75 -2.74
C LYS A 47 0.98 -0.61 -3.30
N GLN A 48 1.62 0.49 -3.65
CA GLN A 48 0.97 1.67 -4.23
C GLN A 48 1.27 1.69 -5.73
N ILE A 49 0.24 1.63 -6.57
CA ILE A 49 0.39 1.46 -8.02
C ILE A 49 -0.05 2.74 -8.71
N ALA A 50 0.84 3.38 -9.48
CA ALA A 50 0.53 4.59 -10.23
C ALA A 50 -0.51 4.32 -11.32
N GLY A 51 -1.43 5.28 -11.49
CA GLY A 51 -2.40 5.28 -12.58
C GLY A 51 -1.88 5.99 -13.82
N ILE A 52 -2.64 5.89 -14.92
CA ILE A 52 -2.32 6.47 -16.23
C ILE A 52 -2.37 8.01 -16.27
N ILE A 53 -3.15 8.64 -15.37
CA ILE A 53 -3.40 10.09 -15.40
C ILE A 53 -2.17 10.86 -14.92
N ALA A 54 -1.77 10.67 -13.66
CA ALA A 54 -0.70 11.45 -13.04
C ALA A 54 0.69 10.86 -13.27
N GLN A 55 0.76 9.56 -13.55
CA GLN A 55 2.00 8.83 -13.81
C GLN A 55 3.08 9.04 -12.74
N ARG A 56 2.64 9.24 -11.48
CA ARG A 56 3.53 9.64 -10.40
C ARG A 56 3.18 8.94 -9.10
N CYS A 57 4.19 8.30 -8.53
CA CYS A 57 4.13 7.64 -7.23
C CYS A 57 5.35 8.08 -6.40
N ASP A 58 5.11 8.85 -5.35
CA ASP A 58 6.14 9.39 -4.47
C ASP A 58 6.21 8.55 -3.19
N LEU A 59 7.43 8.20 -2.79
CA LEU A 59 7.72 7.50 -1.55
C LEU A 59 8.19 8.53 -0.50
N TRP A 60 7.63 8.48 0.70
CA TRP A 60 7.92 9.46 1.76
C TRP A 60 8.65 8.89 2.96
N VAL A 61 8.84 7.56 3.01
CA VAL A 61 9.52 6.87 4.10
C VAL A 61 10.84 6.26 3.65
N LYS A 62 11.71 5.96 4.62
CA LYS A 62 13.01 5.31 4.43
C LYS A 62 13.08 3.98 5.16
N LEU A 63 14.02 3.12 4.75
CA LEU A 63 14.29 1.87 5.46
C LEU A 63 14.66 2.16 6.92
N ASN A 64 14.24 1.27 7.82
CA ASN A 64 14.42 1.34 9.27
C ASN A 64 13.69 2.49 9.99
N GLN A 65 12.96 3.35 9.28
CA GLN A 65 12.12 4.39 9.86
C GLN A 65 10.97 3.77 10.66
N ASP A 66 10.66 4.33 11.83
CA ASP A 66 9.46 3.99 12.58
C ASP A 66 8.27 4.83 12.08
N VAL A 67 7.11 4.19 11.96
CA VAL A 67 5.87 4.82 11.51
C VAL A 67 4.72 4.46 12.43
N MET A 68 3.84 5.42 12.67
CA MET A 68 2.59 5.21 13.39
C MET A 68 1.48 4.73 12.46
N GLN A 69 0.50 4.01 13.01
CA GLN A 69 -0.70 3.66 12.25
C GLN A 69 -1.39 4.94 11.74
N GLY A 70 -1.81 4.93 10.48
CA GLY A 70 -2.42 6.10 9.82
C GLY A 70 -1.42 7.13 9.27
N GLU A 71 -0.12 6.99 9.57
CA GLU A 71 0.91 7.91 9.09
C GLU A 71 1.04 7.88 7.56
N LYS A 72 1.52 8.98 6.98
CA LYS A 72 1.73 9.12 5.55
C LYS A 72 3.03 8.42 5.14
N ILE A 73 2.94 7.41 4.29
CA ILE A 73 4.10 6.60 3.83
C ILE A 73 4.48 6.86 2.37
N GLY A 74 3.58 7.45 1.60
CA GLY A 74 3.72 7.72 0.18
C GLY A 74 2.38 8.08 -0.44
N ILE A 75 2.40 8.48 -1.71
CA ILE A 75 1.21 8.90 -2.46
C ILE A 75 1.26 8.43 -3.91
N ILE A 76 0.09 8.06 -4.42
CA ILE A 76 -0.20 7.91 -5.84
C ILE A 76 -1.04 9.12 -6.27
N HIS A 77 -0.48 9.98 -7.12
CA HIS A 77 -1.16 11.21 -7.52
C HIS A 77 -2.40 10.89 -8.36
N PHE A 78 -3.50 11.62 -8.12
CA PHE A 78 -4.83 11.39 -8.70
C PHE A 78 -5.47 10.02 -8.43
N GLY A 79 -4.90 9.24 -7.49
CA GLY A 79 -5.44 7.93 -7.15
C GLY A 79 -5.26 6.88 -8.25
N SER A 80 -5.35 5.62 -7.87
CA SER A 80 -5.29 4.45 -8.73
C SER A 80 -5.62 3.24 -7.84
N GLN A 81 -4.66 2.37 -7.54
CA GLN A 81 -4.86 1.16 -6.75
C GLN A 81 -3.82 1.05 -5.65
N VAL A 82 -4.26 0.50 -4.50
CA VAL A 82 -3.39 0.11 -3.40
C VAL A 82 -3.72 -1.33 -3.02
N ASP A 83 -2.72 -2.20 -3.03
CA ASP A 83 -2.83 -3.56 -2.50
C ASP A 83 -2.20 -3.60 -1.10
N ILE A 84 -2.82 -4.36 -0.18
CA ILE A 84 -2.30 -4.60 1.16
C ILE A 84 -2.24 -6.11 1.36
N TYR A 85 -1.04 -6.62 1.63
CA TYR A 85 -0.80 -8.02 1.97
C TYR A 85 -0.49 -8.13 3.45
N PHE A 86 -1.09 -9.12 4.11
CA PHE A 86 -0.95 -9.41 5.54
C PHE A 86 -1.02 -10.93 5.75
N PRO A 87 -0.61 -11.45 6.93
CA PRO A 87 -0.66 -12.87 7.21
C PRO A 87 -2.10 -13.41 7.27
N GLU A 88 -2.26 -14.71 7.07
CA GLU A 88 -3.59 -15.35 6.94
C GLU A 88 -4.42 -15.37 8.23
N ASN A 89 -3.82 -15.13 9.40
CA ASN A 89 -4.50 -15.16 10.70
C ASN A 89 -5.31 -13.88 11.01
N ILE A 90 -5.52 -13.00 10.02
CA ILE A 90 -6.26 -11.75 10.19
C ILE A 90 -7.76 -11.97 9.98
N LYS A 91 -8.57 -11.58 10.97
CA LYS A 91 -10.02 -11.47 10.79
C LYS A 91 -10.35 -10.21 10.00
N LEU A 92 -10.94 -10.37 8.82
CA LEU A 92 -11.36 -9.25 7.97
C LEU A 92 -12.61 -8.57 8.51
N ASN A 93 -12.62 -7.24 8.41
CA ASN A 93 -13.73 -6.37 8.82
C ASN A 93 -14.41 -5.68 7.63
N VAL A 94 -14.01 -6.04 6.41
CA VAL A 94 -14.53 -5.48 5.15
C VAL A 94 -14.82 -6.60 4.16
N ALA A 95 -15.74 -6.33 3.24
CA ALA A 95 -16.13 -7.22 2.14
C ALA A 95 -15.92 -6.55 0.78
N VAL A 96 -16.00 -7.35 -0.29
CA VAL A 96 -15.96 -6.85 -1.66
C VAL A 96 -17.13 -5.91 -1.90
N GLY A 97 -16.84 -4.70 -2.40
CA GLY A 97 -17.83 -3.66 -2.66
C GLY A 97 -17.92 -2.59 -1.55
N ASP A 98 -17.30 -2.81 -0.39
CA ASP A 98 -17.29 -1.83 0.68
C ASP A 98 -16.51 -0.56 0.29
N LYS A 99 -17.06 0.59 0.65
CA LYS A 99 -16.35 1.87 0.54
C LYS A 99 -15.38 2.02 1.70
N VAL A 100 -14.09 2.06 1.39
CA VAL A 100 -13.02 2.22 2.39
C VAL A 100 -12.36 3.59 2.27
N THR A 101 -11.93 4.14 3.41
CA THR A 101 -11.16 5.39 3.47
C THR A 101 -9.79 5.14 4.10
N ALA A 102 -8.73 5.52 3.39
CA ALA A 102 -7.35 5.26 3.81
C ALA A 102 -7.03 5.89 5.18
N GLY A 103 -6.53 5.08 6.11
CA GLY A 103 -6.18 5.50 7.47
C GLY A 103 -7.37 5.74 8.41
N ILE A 104 -8.59 5.43 7.97
CA ILE A 104 -9.82 5.56 8.78
C ILE A 104 -10.52 4.21 8.87
N THR A 105 -10.81 3.56 7.74
CA THR A 105 -11.51 2.29 7.73
C THR A 105 -10.61 1.16 8.21
N VAL A 106 -11.07 0.41 9.22
CA VAL A 106 -10.38 -0.78 9.73
C VAL A 106 -10.70 -1.96 8.82
N ILE A 107 -9.72 -2.46 8.08
CA ILE A 107 -9.88 -3.57 7.13
C ILE A 107 -9.79 -4.95 7.79
N GLY A 108 -9.16 -5.05 8.96
CA GLY A 108 -9.03 -6.31 9.71
C GLY A 108 -8.33 -6.12 11.04
N LYS A 109 -8.35 -7.17 11.87
CA LYS A 109 -7.75 -7.23 13.20
C LYS A 109 -7.13 -8.61 13.45
N ILE A 110 -6.12 -8.65 14.32
CA ILE A 110 -5.62 -9.88 14.97
C ILE A 110 -6.44 -10.10 16.24
#